data_AF-A0A953JI64-F1
#
_entry.id   AF-A0A953JI64-F1
#
_cell.length_a   1.000
_cell.length_b   1.000
_cell.length_c   1.000
_cell.angle_alpha   90.00
_cell.angle_beta   90.00
_cell.angle_gamma   90.00
#
_symmetry.space_group_name_H-M   'P 1'
#
loop_
_entity.id
_entity.type
_entity.pdbx_description
1 polymer ?
#
loop_
_entity_poly.entity_id
_entity_poly.type
_entity_poly.pdbx_seq_one_letter_code
_entity_poly.pdbx_strand_id
1 'polypeptide(L)' 'MPTYVMLANWTEQGVRGIGDSPQRLDAAKALLGEMGGRFVAFYMTMGEHDIVLIY' A
#
# COMPACT_ATOMS: atom_id res chain seq x y z
N MET A 1 11.43 -4.72 16.17
CA MET A 1 10.50 -3.67 15.71
C MET A 1 9.15 -4.33 15.49
N PRO A 2 8.04 -3.69 15.91
CA PRO A 2 6.71 -4.20 15.62
C PRO A 2 6.47 -4.25 14.10
N THR A 3 5.77 -5.28 13.64
CA THR A 3 5.31 -5.39 12.25
C THR A 3 3.84 -5.08 12.22
N TYR A 4 3.45 -4.17 11.34
CA TYR A 4 2.07 -3.76 11.14
C TYR A 4 1.52 -4.37 9.85
N VAL A 5 0.24 -4.70 9.89
CA VAL A 5 -0.53 -5.15 8.73
C VAL A 5 -1.63 -4.13 8.48
N MET A 6 -1.66 -3.56 7.28
CA MET A 6 -2.72 -2.66 6.82
C MET A 6 -3.55 -3.37 5.76
N LEU A 7 -4.87 -3.29 5.91
CA LEU A 7 -5.85 -3.72 4.92
C LEU A 7 -6.45 -2.46 4.30
N ALA A 8 -6.49 -2.39 2.97
CA ALA A 8 -6.98 -1.22 2.27
C ALA A 8 -7.83 -1.59 1.06
N ASN A 9 -8.80 -0.72 0.77
CA ASN A 9 -9.70 -0.83 -0.37
C ASN A 9 -9.51 0.38 -1.27
N TRP A 10 -9.71 0.19 -2.57
CA TRP A 10 -9.73 1.28 -3.51
C TRP A 10 -10.90 2.21 -3.24
N THR A 11 -10.63 3.51 -3.29
CA THR A 11 -11.70 4.49 -3.49
C THR A 11 -12.12 4.48 -4.96
N GLU A 12 -13.30 5.03 -5.25
CA GLU A 12 -13.77 5.17 -6.63
C GLU A 12 -12.79 5.95 -7.51
N GLN A 13 -12.17 7.01 -6.98
CA GLN A 13 -11.12 7.74 -7.68
C GLN A 13 -9.85 6.89 -7.84
N GLY A 14 -9.48 6.15 -6.79
CA GLY A 14 -8.28 5.31 -6.77
C GLY A 14 -8.30 4.20 -7.80
N VAL A 15 -9.46 3.59 -8.05
CA VAL A 15 -9.62 2.56 -9.08
C VAL A 15 -9.68 3.15 -10.50
N ARG A 16 -10.28 4.33 -10.69
CA ARG A 16 -10.28 5.03 -11.98
C ARG A 16 -8.86 5.40 -12.43
N GLY A 17 -7.99 5.74 -11.48
CA GLY A 17 -6.56 6.05 -11.70
C GLY A 17 -5.62 4.90 -11.36
N ILE A 18 -6.02 3.64 -11.59
CA ILE A 18 -5.21 2.49 -11.18
C ILE A 18 -3.86 2.39 -11.93
N GLY A 19 -3.77 2.96 -13.13
CA GLY A 19 -2.52 3.01 -13.89
C GLY A 19 -1.38 3.73 -13.15
N ASP A 20 -1.71 4.72 -12.32
CA ASP A 20 -0.75 5.48 -11.52
C ASP A 20 -0.46 4.82 -10.15
N SER A 21 -1.04 3.64 -9.89
CA SER A 21 -0.86 2.93 -8.61
C SER A 21 0.61 2.59 -8.29
N PRO A 22 1.49 2.20 -9.24
CA PRO A 22 2.89 1.91 -8.90
C PRO A 22 3.62 3.14 -8.36
N GLN A 23 3.39 4.32 -8.95
CA GLN A 23 4.01 5.58 -8.49
C GLN A 23 3.50 5.99 -7.11
N ARG A 24 2.20 5.78 -6.82
CA ARG A 24 1.65 6.00 -5.48
C ARG A 24 2.28 5.06 -4.44
N LEU A 25 2.52 3.80 -4.80
CA LEU A 25 3.19 2.84 -3.93
C LEU A 25 4.65 3.24 -3.67
N ASP A 26 5.36 3.71 -4.68
CA ASP A 26 6.75 4.15 -4.51
C ASP A 26 6.86 5.41 -3.64
N ALA A 27 5.94 6.37 -3.80
CA ALA A 27 5.83 7.52 -2.90
C ALA A 27 5.55 7.09 -1.45
N ALA A 28 4.66 6.12 -1.24
CA ALA A 28 4.36 5.58 0.10
C ALA A 28 5.58 4.88 0.73
N LYS A 29 6.36 4.13 -0.06
CA LYS A 29 7.62 3.51 0.40
C LYS A 29 8.64 4.55 0.83
N ALA A 30 8.81 5.61 0.05
CA ALA A 30 9.74 6.69 0.36
C ALA A 30 9.38 7.39 1.68
N LEU A 31 8.11 7.80 1.82
CA LEU A 31 7.60 8.44 3.03
C LEU A 31 7.78 7.54 4.26
N LEU A 32 7.48 6.24 4.14
CA LEU A 32 7.66 5.31 5.24
C LEU A 32 9.13 5.16 5.64
N GLY A 33 10.04 5.16 4.65
CA GLY A 33 11.48 5.15 4.89
C GLY A 33 11.97 6.40 5.61
N GLU A 34 11.48 7.59 5.26
CA GLU A 34 11.77 8.86 5.96
C GLU A 34 11.32 8.82 7.43
N MET A 35 10.24 8.09 7.72
CA MET A 35 9.73 7.87 9.08
C MET A 35 10.47 6.75 9.85
N GLY A 36 11.50 6.13 9.25
CA GLY A 36 12.27 5.04 9.85
C GLY A 36 11.60 3.67 9.77
N GLY A 37 10.50 3.55 9.01
CA GLY A 37 9.83 2.28 8.72
C GLY A 37 10.40 1.58 7.49
N ARG A 38 9.93 0.37 7.21
CA ARG A 38 10.36 -0.41 6.05
C ARG A 38 9.21 -1.22 5.49
N PHE A 39 8.96 -1.08 4.19
CA PHE A 39 8.06 -2.00 3.48
C PHE A 39 8.62 -3.43 3.49
N VAL A 40 7.84 -4.36 4.04
CA VAL A 40 8.13 -5.80 4.04
C VAL A 40 7.48 -6.47 2.84
N ALA A 41 6.18 -6.20 2.60
CA ALA A 41 5.45 -6.77 1.48
C ALA A 41 4.24 -5.90 1.08
N PHE A 42 3.84 -6.05 -0.18
CA PHE A 42 2.64 -5.45 -0.76
C PHE A 42 1.96 -6.51 -1.63
N TYR A 43 0.68 -6.78 -1.37
CA TYR A 43 -0.12 -7.71 -2.15
C TYR A 43 -1.42 -7.05 -2.57
N MET A 44 -1.81 -7.29 -3.83
CA MET A 44 -3.18 -7.06 -4.27
C MET A 44 -3.95 -8.35 -4.09
N THR A 45 -5.14 -8.27 -3.52
CA THR A 45 -5.95 -9.42 -3.14
C THR A 45 -7.28 -9.41 -3.86
N MET A 46 -7.86 -10.60 -4.06
CA MET A 46 -9.26 -10.75 -4.42
C MET A 46 -10.02 -11.10 -3.15
N GLY A 47 -11.04 -10.32 -2.77
CA GLY A 47 -11.82 -10.57 -1.56
C GLY A 47 -12.39 -9.30 -0.95
N GLU A 48 -12.58 -9.30 0.37
CA GLU A 48 -13.12 -8.16 1.13
C GLU A 48 -12.22 -6.92 1.09
N HIS A 49 -10.92 -7.15 0.91
CA HIS A 49 -9.93 -6.10 0.73
C HIS A 49 -9.21 -6.21 -0.60
N ASP A 50 -8.89 -5.05 -1.17
CA ASP A 50 -8.16 -4.96 -2.44
C ASP A 50 -6.64 -5.08 -2.24
N ILE A 51 -6.15 -4.68 -1.06
CA ILE A 51 -4.72 -4.54 -0.79
C ILE A 51 -4.38 -4.97 0.64
N VAL A 52 -3.25 -5.67 0.76
CA VAL A 52 -2.56 -5.95 2.04
C VAL A 52 -1.15 -5.36 1.99
N LEU A 53 -0.82 -4.54 2.99
CA LEU A 53 0.52 -4.00 3.21
C LEU A 53 1.12 -4.52 4.52
N ILE A 54 2.40 -4.85 4.50
CA ILE A 54 3.17 -5.25 5.68
C ILE A 54 4.40 -4.34 5.80
N TYR A 55 4.57 -3.69 6.95
CA TYR A 55 5.70 -2.79 7.22
C TYR A 55 6.03 -2.60 8.70
#